data_AF-A0A350ASQ0-F1
#
_entry.id   AF-A0A350ASQ0-F1
#
_cell.length_a   1.000
_cell.length_b   1.000
_cell.length_c   1.000
_cell.angle_alpha   90.00
_cell.angle_beta   90.00
_cell.angle_gamma   90.00
#
_symmetry.space_group_name_H-M   'P 1'
#
loop_
_entity.id
_entity.type
_entity.pdbx_description
1 polymer ?
#
loop_
_entity_poly.entity_id
_entity_poly.type
_entity_poly.pdbx_seq_one_letter_code
_entity_poly.pdbx_strand_id
1 'polypeptide(L)'
;MSDSHIYSVVAFDQDTPVMDREQIEMLLLIDDEEESMALIGELFNLFDSESRAKLAELERVCMANAVVDLRKIVHFIAGSAGNLGLARLAAFYRAIEHSIDSGALGDISSAAAPIRAEFEAGSAAFKAEFGI
;
A
#
# COMPACT_ATOMS: atom_id res chain seq x y z
N MET A 1 -7.56 4.64 -23.93
CA MET A 1 -7.06 4.55 -22.55
C MET A 1 -8.25 4.11 -21.72
N SER A 2 -8.28 2.85 -21.28
CA SER A 2 -9.38 2.38 -20.42
C SER A 2 -9.24 3.08 -19.07
N ASP A 3 -10.20 3.93 -18.73
CA ASP A 3 -10.35 4.42 -17.36
C ASP A 3 -10.39 3.20 -16.43
N SER A 4 -9.44 3.13 -15.52
CA SER A 4 -9.35 2.02 -14.59
C SER A 4 -10.51 2.12 -13.61
N HIS A 5 -11.45 1.17 -13.70
CA HIS A 5 -12.71 1.18 -12.94
C HIS A 5 -12.48 1.22 -11.42
N ILE A 6 -11.31 0.81 -10.94
CA ILE A 6 -11.04 0.81 -9.49
C ILE A 6 -11.00 2.22 -8.91
N TYR A 7 -10.45 3.22 -9.62
CA TYR A 7 -10.35 4.58 -9.07
C TYR A 7 -11.71 5.29 -9.01
N SER A 8 -12.69 4.84 -9.80
CA SER A 8 -14.06 5.35 -9.72
C SER A 8 -14.92 4.64 -8.67
N VAL A 9 -14.51 3.46 -8.20
CA VAL A 9 -15.26 2.65 -7.22
C VAL A 9 -14.64 2.73 -5.82
N VAL A 10 -13.32 2.89 -5.73
CA VAL A 10 -12.56 2.96 -4.49
C VAL A 10 -12.40 4.42 -4.09
N ALA A 11 -13.37 4.91 -3.30
CA ALA A 11 -13.30 6.23 -2.72
C ALA A 11 -12.34 6.24 -1.52
N PHE A 12 -11.23 6.96 -1.64
CA PHE A 12 -10.36 7.30 -0.53
C PHE A 12 -10.03 8.79 -0.57
N ASP A 13 -9.72 9.35 0.60
CA ASP A 13 -9.41 10.76 0.76
C ASP A 13 -8.14 11.13 -0.03
N GLN A 14 -8.30 11.93 -1.07
CA GLN A 14 -7.20 12.38 -1.94
C GLN A 14 -6.30 13.42 -1.26
N ASP A 15 -6.77 14.02 -0.17
CA ASP A 15 -6.00 14.97 0.65
C ASP A 15 -5.14 14.22 1.69
N THR A 16 -5.24 12.88 1.77
CA THR A 16 -4.38 12.06 2.63
C THR A 16 -2.90 12.31 2.26
N PRO A 17 -2.04 12.67 3.23
CA PRO A 17 -0.63 12.85 2.95
C PRO A 17 -0.02 11.54 2.46
N VAL A 18 0.94 11.62 1.54
CA VAL A 18 1.61 10.41 1.03
C VAL A 18 2.33 9.67 2.16
N MET A 19 2.92 10.44 3.08
CA MET A 19 3.65 9.98 4.26
C MET A 19 3.18 10.70 5.52
N ASP A 20 3.09 9.95 6.61
CA ASP A 20 2.99 10.41 7.99
C ASP A 20 4.30 10.02 8.68
N ARG A 21 5.24 10.97 8.70
CA ARG A 21 6.59 10.76 9.23
C ARG A 21 6.59 10.49 10.74
N GLU A 22 5.69 11.13 11.47
CA GLU A 22 5.58 10.97 12.93
C GLU A 22 5.25 9.51 13.29
N GLN A 23 4.47 8.81 12.47
CA GLN A 23 4.09 7.42 12.69
C GLN A 23 5.28 6.45 12.75
N ILE A 24 6.26 6.60 11.86
CA ILE A 24 7.46 5.76 11.84
C ILE A 24 8.48 6.21 12.88
N GLU A 25 8.59 7.51 13.15
CA GLU A 25 9.46 8.04 14.22
C GLU A 25 8.99 7.56 15.61
N MET A 26 7.68 7.55 15.88
CA MET A 26 7.10 6.98 17.11
C MET A 26 7.39 5.48 17.27
N LEU A 27 7.52 4.74 16.16
CA LEU A 27 7.83 3.31 16.19
C LEU A 27 9.29 3.05 16.59
N LEU A 28 10.17 4.00 16.32
CA LEU A 28 11.61 3.80 16.41
C LEU A 28 12.20 4.16 17.76
N LEU A 29 11.65 5.11 18.54
CA LEU A 29 12.07 5.43 19.92
C LEU A 29 13.59 5.26 20.20
N ILE A 30 14.44 5.75 19.31
CA ILE A 30 15.91 5.66 19.42
C ILE A 30 16.46 7.09 19.48
N ASP A 31 17.35 7.34 20.44
CA ASP A 31 17.98 8.65 20.64
C ASP A 31 19.13 8.94 19.65
N ASP A 32 19.57 7.94 18.89
CA ASP A 32 20.63 8.04 17.86
C ASP A 32 20.05 8.10 16.44
N GLU A 33 20.40 9.14 15.70
CA GLU A 33 19.87 9.42 14.36
C GLU A 33 20.41 8.43 13.30
N GLU A 34 21.67 8.00 13.39
CA GLU A 34 22.25 7.06 12.41
C GLU A 34 21.67 5.66 12.58
N GLU A 35 21.55 5.18 13.83
CA GLU A 35 20.90 3.90 14.13
C GLU A 35 19.42 3.90 13.73
N SER A 36 18.73 5.03 13.92
CA SER A 36 17.35 5.22 13.48
C SER A 36 17.21 5.08 11.97
N MET A 37 18.09 5.74 11.20
CA MET A 37 18.05 5.69 9.73
C MET A 37 18.39 4.30 9.17
N ALA A 38 19.34 3.59 9.78
CA ALA A 38 19.64 2.21 9.40
C ALA A 38 18.43 1.29 9.62
N LEU A 39 17.76 1.41 10.78
CA LEU A 39 16.57 0.62 11.11
C LEU A 39 15.39 0.95 10.19
N ILE A 40 15.17 2.23 9.85
CA ILE A 40 14.18 2.67 8.85
C ILE A 40 14.41 1.93 7.52
N GLY A 41 15.65 1.89 7.05
CA GLY A 41 16.01 1.20 5.81
C GLY A 41 15.73 -0.31 5.87
N GLU A 42 16.04 -0.97 6.99
CA GLU A 42 15.77 -2.39 7.20
C GLU A 42 14.28 -2.70 7.21
N LEU A 43 13.49 -1.91 7.96
CA LEU A 43 12.03 -2.06 8.03
C LEU A 43 11.39 -1.86 6.65
N PHE A 44 11.85 -0.85 5.91
CA PHE A 44 11.35 -0.60 4.57
C PHE A 44 11.73 -1.73 3.59
N ASN A 45 12.96 -2.24 3.64
CA ASN A 45 13.38 -3.37 2.79
C ASN A 45 12.56 -4.64 3.07
N LEU A 46 12.25 -4.92 4.34
CA LEU A 46 11.36 -6.02 4.72
C LEU A 46 9.96 -5.80 4.13
N PHE A 47 9.38 -4.62 4.33
CA PHE A 47 8.08 -4.27 3.76
C PHE A 47 8.03 -4.37 2.23
N ASP A 48 9.01 -3.80 1.52
CA ASP A 48 9.03 -3.77 0.06
C ASP A 48 9.17 -5.20 -0.50
N SER A 49 10.05 -6.02 0.09
CA SER A 49 10.24 -7.41 -0.32
C SER A 49 9.00 -8.28 -0.10
N GLU A 50 8.38 -8.22 1.09
CA GLU A 50 7.19 -9.00 1.41
C GLU A 50 5.98 -8.54 0.57
N SER A 51 5.80 -7.23 0.41
CA SER A 51 4.71 -6.66 -0.38
C SER A 51 4.84 -7.02 -1.86
N ARG A 52 6.05 -6.93 -2.43
CA ARG A 52 6.31 -7.35 -3.82
C ARG A 52 6.03 -8.84 -4.04
N ALA A 53 6.39 -9.69 -3.07
CA ALA A 53 6.08 -11.12 -3.15
C ALA A 53 4.56 -11.38 -3.18
N LYS A 54 3.75 -10.62 -2.43
CA LYS A 54 2.28 -10.71 -2.51
C LYS A 54 1.74 -10.15 -3.83
N LEU A 55 2.27 -9.02 -4.28
CA LEU A 55 1.85 -8.37 -5.53
C LEU A 55 2.24 -9.17 -6.78
N ALA A 56 3.17 -10.13 -6.70
CA ALA A 56 3.50 -11.02 -7.81
C ALA A 56 2.27 -11.80 -8.32
N GLU A 57 1.35 -12.15 -7.42
CA GLU A 57 0.12 -12.90 -7.73
C GLU A 57 -1.04 -12.03 -8.22
N LEU A 58 -0.88 -10.70 -8.22
CA LEU A 58 -1.98 -9.76 -8.41
C LEU A 58 -2.68 -9.90 -9.76
N GLU A 59 -1.92 -10.09 -10.85
CA GLU A 59 -2.49 -10.30 -12.19
C GLU A 59 -3.37 -11.55 -12.24
N ARG A 60 -2.88 -12.66 -11.67
CA ARG A 60 -3.64 -13.92 -11.62
C ARG A 60 -4.92 -13.74 -10.81
N VAL A 61 -4.85 -13.08 -9.66
CA VAL A 61 -6.00 -12.79 -8.79
C VAL A 61 -7.04 -11.92 -9.49
N CYS A 62 -6.60 -10.85 -10.17
CA CYS A 62 -7.48 -9.97 -10.93
C CYS A 62 -8.14 -10.69 -12.10
N MET A 63 -7.37 -11.44 -12.91
CA MET A 63 -7.92 -12.19 -14.06
C MET A 63 -8.93 -13.26 -13.64
N ALA A 64 -8.72 -13.91 -12.49
CA ALA A 64 -9.64 -14.89 -11.94
C ALA A 64 -10.84 -14.26 -11.20
N ASN A 65 -10.93 -12.92 -11.16
CA ASN A 65 -11.88 -12.16 -10.34
C ASN A 65 -11.94 -12.68 -8.88
N ALA A 66 -10.79 -13.07 -8.32
CA ALA A 66 -10.68 -13.69 -7.01
C ALA A 66 -10.68 -12.64 -5.88
N VAL A 67 -11.83 -11.98 -5.71
CA VAL A 67 -12.00 -10.83 -4.80
C VAL A 67 -11.56 -11.12 -3.36
N VAL A 68 -11.81 -12.32 -2.85
CA VAL A 68 -11.38 -12.74 -1.50
C VAL A 68 -9.85 -12.77 -1.37
N ASP A 69 -9.14 -13.20 -2.40
CA ASP A 69 -7.68 -13.24 -2.39
C ASP A 69 -7.09 -11.85 -2.59
N LEU A 70 -7.72 -11.00 -3.41
CA LEU A 70 -7.35 -9.59 -3.51
C LEU A 70 -7.43 -8.91 -2.14
N ARG A 71 -8.54 -9.10 -1.41
CA ARG A 71 -8.73 -8.56 -0.07
C ARG A 71 -7.59 -8.93 0.88
N LYS A 72 -7.11 -10.17 0.84
CA LYS A 72 -5.97 -10.63 1.68
C LYS A 72 -4.67 -9.92 1.32
N ILE A 73 -4.41 -9.72 0.02
CA ILE A 73 -3.22 -9.00 -0.47
C ILE A 73 -3.25 -7.56 0.02
N VAL A 74 -4.34 -6.83 -0.23
CA VAL A 74 -4.42 -5.42 0.14
C VAL A 74 -4.43 -5.22 1.66
N HIS A 75 -5.06 -6.12 2.42
CA HIS A 75 -5.07 -6.10 3.89
C HIS A 75 -3.67 -6.22 4.49
N PHE A 76 -2.89 -7.17 3.99
CA PHE A 76 -1.52 -7.35 4.44
C PHE A 76 -0.70 -6.08 4.20
N ILE A 77 -0.75 -5.54 2.98
CA ILE A 77 0.07 -4.37 2.64
C ILE A 77 -0.45 -3.11 3.35
N ALA A 78 -1.76 -2.93 3.52
CA ALA A 78 -2.34 -1.80 4.25
C ALA A 78 -1.90 -1.74 5.71
N GLY A 79 -1.83 -2.90 6.38
CA GLY A 79 -1.32 -3.01 7.74
C GLY A 79 0.13 -2.57 7.84
N SER A 80 1.00 -3.14 7.00
CA SER A 80 2.43 -2.82 7.00
C SER A 80 2.72 -1.38 6.57
N ALA A 81 2.02 -0.88 5.53
CA ALA A 81 2.12 0.50 5.08
C ALA A 81 1.71 1.48 6.19
N GLY A 82 0.65 1.18 6.93
CA GLY A 82 0.21 2.00 8.07
C GLY A 82 1.28 2.11 9.17
N ASN A 83 1.99 1.02 9.46
CA ASN A 83 3.07 1.03 10.46
C ASN A 83 4.28 1.86 10.03
N LEU A 84 4.56 1.94 8.72
CA LEU A 84 5.66 2.72 8.15
C LEU A 84 5.30 4.18 7.86
N GLY A 85 4.08 4.60 8.19
CA GLY A 85 3.63 5.95 7.88
C GLY A 85 3.29 6.17 6.40
N LEU A 86 3.16 5.12 5.58
CA LEU A 86 2.69 5.23 4.19
C LEU A 86 1.18 5.47 4.14
N ALA A 87 0.75 6.63 4.65
CA ALA A 87 -0.64 6.94 4.99
C ALA A 87 -1.59 6.83 3.78
N ARG A 88 -1.21 7.42 2.64
CA ARG A 88 -2.01 7.35 1.41
C ARG A 88 -2.16 5.92 0.89
N LEU A 89 -1.07 5.15 0.85
CA LEU A 89 -1.10 3.76 0.39
C LEU A 89 -2.00 2.89 1.30
N ALA A 90 -1.86 3.06 2.62
CA ALA A 90 -2.69 2.39 3.60
C ALA A 90 -4.17 2.76 3.44
N ALA A 91 -4.48 4.04 3.23
CA ALA A 91 -5.84 4.53 2.99
C ALA A 91 -6.45 3.94 1.72
N PHE A 92 -5.70 3.95 0.61
CA PHE A 92 -6.14 3.39 -0.67
C PHE A 92 -6.46 1.89 -0.54
N TYR A 93 -5.57 1.10 0.05
CA TYR A 93 -5.79 -0.34 0.23
C TYR A 93 -6.91 -0.68 1.20
N ARG A 94 -7.09 0.11 2.27
CA ARG A 94 -8.27 -0.02 3.16
C ARG A 94 -9.57 0.31 2.45
N ALA A 95 -9.56 1.28 1.52
CA ALA A 95 -10.73 1.58 0.71
C ALA A 95 -11.08 0.43 -0.25
N ILE A 96 -10.07 -0.28 -0.79
CA ILE A 96 -10.29 -1.53 -1.54
C ILE A 96 -10.93 -2.58 -0.63
N GLU A 97 -10.39 -2.81 0.57
CA GLU A 97 -10.98 -3.76 1.55
C GLU A 97 -12.45 -3.43 1.83
N HIS A 98 -12.75 -2.16 2.10
CA HIS A 98 -14.10 -1.70 2.36
C HIS A 98 -15.05 -1.89 1.17
N SER A 99 -14.57 -1.62 -0.05
CA SER A 99 -15.35 -1.81 -1.27
C SER A 99 -15.64 -3.29 -1.54
N ILE A 100 -14.72 -4.18 -1.17
CA ILE A 100 -14.93 -5.63 -1.21
C ILE A 100 -15.94 -6.07 -0.16
N ASP A 101 -15.77 -5.62 1.09
CA ASP A 101 -16.60 -6.02 2.23
C ASP A 101 -18.06 -5.55 2.11
N SER A 102 -18.26 -4.38 1.48
CA SER A 102 -19.60 -3.84 1.17
C SER A 102 -20.22 -4.43 -0.11
N GLY A 103 -19.47 -5.22 -0.89
CA GLY A 103 -19.92 -5.75 -2.18
C GLY A 103 -19.97 -4.70 -3.31
N ALA A 104 -19.45 -3.50 -3.10
CA ALA A 104 -19.37 -2.45 -4.12
C ALA A 104 -18.35 -2.78 -5.22
N LEU A 105 -17.30 -3.56 -4.90
CA LEU A 105 -16.27 -4.00 -5.85
C LEU A 105 -16.54 -5.44 -6.33
N GLY A 106 -17.28 -5.56 -7.43
CA GLY A 106 -17.68 -6.85 -8.01
C GLY A 106 -16.81 -7.36 -9.18
N ASP A 107 -16.11 -6.46 -9.88
CA ASP A 107 -15.20 -6.79 -10.99
C ASP A 107 -13.83 -6.15 -10.74
N ILE A 108 -12.81 -6.99 -10.56
CA ILE A 108 -11.42 -6.60 -10.29
C ILE A 108 -10.48 -6.94 -11.46
N SER A 109 -11.01 -7.32 -12.63
CA SER A 109 -10.22 -7.75 -13.78
C SER A 109 -9.22 -6.69 -14.28
N SER A 110 -9.52 -5.40 -14.07
CA SER A 110 -8.67 -4.26 -14.43
C SER A 110 -7.94 -3.61 -13.25
N ALA A 111 -8.01 -4.21 -12.06
CA ALA A 111 -7.49 -3.63 -10.82
C ALA A 111 -5.97 -3.79 -10.61
N ALA A 112 -5.29 -4.66 -11.37
CA ALA A 112 -3.88 -4.96 -11.11
C ALA A 112 -2.95 -3.75 -11.30
N ALA A 113 -3.05 -3.08 -12.45
CA ALA A 113 -2.23 -1.91 -12.79
C ALA A 113 -2.35 -0.74 -11.78
N PRO A 114 -3.55 -0.26 -11.41
CA PRO A 114 -3.70 0.84 -10.45
C PRO A 114 -3.20 0.48 -9.04
N ILE A 115 -3.40 -0.77 -8.60
CA ILE A 115 -2.90 -1.27 -7.31
C ILE A 115 -1.36 -1.25 -7.29
N ARG A 116 -0.72 -1.76 -8.36
CA ARG A 116 0.74 -1.66 -8.48
C ARG A 116 1.21 -0.21 -8.51
N ALA A 117 0.52 0.65 -9.26
CA ALA A 117 0.90 2.05 -9.40
C ALA A 117 0.93 2.78 -8.05
N GLU A 118 -0.08 2.57 -7.19
CA GLU A 118 -0.04 3.19 -5.85
C GLU A 118 1.02 2.60 -4.93
N PHE A 119 1.31 1.29 -5.04
CA PHE A 119 2.44 0.72 -4.31
C PHE A 119 3.77 1.37 -4.71
N GLU A 120 4.04 1.51 -6.02
CA GLU A 120 5.28 2.13 -6.49
C GLU A 120 5.36 3.61 -6.11
N ALA A 121 4.23 4.33 -6.12
CA ALA A 121 4.18 5.72 -5.66
C ALA A 121 4.52 5.86 -4.17
N GLY A 122 3.95 4.99 -3.32
CA GLY A 122 4.29 4.92 -1.90
C GLY A 122 5.75 4.58 -1.65
N SER A 123 6.27 3.54 -2.30
CA SER A 123 7.69 3.14 -2.18
C SER A 123 8.64 4.24 -2.65
N ALA A 124 8.32 4.97 -3.72
CA ALA A 124 9.12 6.09 -4.19
C ALA A 124 9.10 7.27 -3.20
N ALA A 125 7.94 7.58 -2.62
CA ALA A 125 7.81 8.65 -1.64
C ALA A 125 8.59 8.36 -0.36
N PHE A 126 8.54 7.11 0.12
CA PHE A 126 9.33 6.68 1.29
C PHE A 126 10.83 6.89 1.07
N LYS A 127 11.35 6.41 -0.07
CA LYS A 127 12.75 6.56 -0.45
C LYS A 127 13.17 8.03 -0.53
N ALA A 128 12.31 8.88 -1.10
CA ALA A 128 12.58 10.31 -1.19
C ALA A 128 12.59 10.99 0.19
N GLU A 129 11.70 10.62 1.10
CA GLU A 129 11.60 11.19 2.46
C GLU A 129 12.83 10.85 3.31
N PHE A 130 13.33 9.63 3.21
CA PHE A 130 14.43 9.11 4.04
C PHE A 130 15.79 9.06 3.34
N GLY A 131 15.86 9.40 2.05
CA GLY A 131 17.11 9.41 1.30
C GLY A 131 17.75 8.03 1.10
N ILE A 132 16.93 6.98 0.99
CA ILE A 132 17.36 5.57 0.83
C ILE A 132 17.08 4.98 -0.56
#